data_AF-A0A7S2AY31-F1
#
_entry.id   AF-A0A7S2AY31-F1
#
_cell.length_a   1.000
_cell.length_b   1.000
_cell.length_c   1.000
_cell.angle_alpha   90.00
_cell.angle_beta   90.00
_cell.angle_gamma   90.00
#
_symmetry.space_group_name_H-M   'P 1'
#
loop_
_entity.id
_entity.type
_entity.pdbx_description
1 polymer ?
#
loop_
_entity_poly.entity_id
_entity_poly.type
_entity_poly.pdbx_seq_one_letter_code
_entity_poly.pdbx_strand_id
1 'polypeptide(L)'
;GGGGGGGAMQGLGALFGRRSAADVAEANLKSVVASTGQTTDYSDREKVVTWSFAKLPGDTEHRLLVRLSLSNNAQTNVRRECGPVNLTFTIPMYSTSKLGVRSLHVSRPSAGLGKPDAPAPYRWIRYLTKATSYVFRL
;
A
#
# COMPACT_ATOMS: atom_id res chain seq x y z
N GLY A 1 -4.77 -78.20 -19.85
CA GLY A 1 -3.78 -78.13 -18.76
C GLY A 1 -3.96 -76.80 -18.07
N GLY A 2 -4.26 -76.82 -16.77
CA GLY A 2 -4.46 -75.64 -15.94
C GLY A 2 -3.17 -75.11 -15.29
N GLY A 3 -3.38 -74.04 -14.52
CA GLY A 3 -2.43 -73.36 -13.61
C GLY A 3 -2.75 -71.86 -13.65
N GLY A 4 -3.24 -71.17 -12.61
CA GLY A 4 -3.30 -71.45 -11.18
C GLY A 4 -2.35 -70.51 -10.42
N GLY A 5 -2.91 -69.49 -9.73
CA GLY A 5 -2.31 -68.95 -8.50
C GLY A 5 -1.99 -67.45 -8.44
N GLY A 6 -2.59 -66.77 -7.46
CA GLY A 6 -1.88 -65.80 -6.61
C GLY A 6 -2.23 -64.33 -6.77
N GLY A 7 -3.16 -63.82 -5.93
CA GLY A 7 -3.33 -62.39 -5.69
C GLY A 7 -2.36 -61.85 -4.63
N ALA A 8 -2.15 -60.53 -4.61
CA ALA A 8 -1.93 -59.72 -3.41
C ALA A 8 -1.82 -58.23 -3.79
N MET A 9 -2.83 -57.47 -3.37
CA MET A 9 -2.77 -56.14 -2.76
C MET A 9 -1.43 -55.37 -2.87
N GLN A 10 -1.42 -54.25 -3.61
CA GLN A 10 -0.49 -53.15 -3.35
C GLN A 10 -1.27 -51.95 -2.83
N GLY A 11 -1.18 -51.75 -1.52
CA GLY A 11 -1.70 -50.58 -0.83
C GLY A 11 -0.75 -49.38 -0.94
N LEU A 12 -1.39 -48.21 -1.02
CA LEU A 12 -0.95 -46.90 -0.57
C LEU A 12 0.48 -46.44 -0.93
N GLY A 13 0.61 -45.92 -2.14
CA GLY A 13 1.44 -44.72 -2.37
C GLY A 13 0.53 -43.51 -2.29
N ALA A 14 0.68 -42.69 -1.24
CA ALA A 14 -0.11 -41.50 -1.00
C ALA A 14 -0.20 -40.65 -2.28
N LEU A 15 -1.44 -40.33 -2.69
CA LEU A 15 -1.70 -39.14 -3.50
C LEU A 15 -1.10 -37.96 -2.72
N PHE A 16 0.14 -37.60 -3.03
CA PHE A 16 0.54 -36.21 -2.89
C PHE A 16 -0.35 -35.47 -3.86
N GLY A 17 -1.48 -35.00 -3.31
CA GLY A 17 -2.44 -34.21 -4.02
C GLY A 17 -1.66 -33.20 -4.83
N ARG A 18 -1.83 -33.27 -6.16
CA ARG A 18 -1.67 -32.09 -7.00
C ARG A 18 -2.27 -30.96 -6.20
N ARG A 19 -1.42 -30.07 -5.68
CA ARG A 19 -1.87 -28.79 -5.15
C ARG A 19 -2.71 -28.23 -6.27
N SER A 20 -4.01 -28.12 -5.99
CA SER A 20 -4.98 -27.56 -6.89
C SER A 20 -4.39 -26.29 -7.47
N ALA A 21 -4.56 -26.14 -8.78
CA ALA A 21 -4.14 -25.00 -9.55
C ALA A 21 -4.37 -23.71 -8.76
N ALA A 22 -3.37 -22.83 -8.83
CA ALA A 22 -3.33 -21.50 -8.24
C ALA A 22 -4.74 -20.93 -7.99
N ASP A 23 -5.02 -20.51 -6.76
CA ASP A 23 -6.19 -19.68 -6.49
C ASP A 23 -6.04 -18.39 -7.29
N VAL A 24 -6.65 -18.38 -8.47
CA VAL A 24 -6.74 -17.21 -9.33
C VAL A 24 -7.83 -16.35 -8.71
N ALA A 25 -7.40 -15.26 -8.09
CA ALA A 25 -8.29 -14.25 -7.56
C ALA A 25 -8.35 -13.14 -8.61
N GLU A 26 -9.53 -12.94 -9.19
CA GLU A 26 -9.73 -11.87 -10.15
C GLU A 26 -10.38 -10.68 -9.44
N ALA A 27 -9.72 -9.52 -9.48
CA ALA A 27 -10.25 -8.29 -8.91
C ALA A 27 -10.85 -7.42 -10.01
N ASN A 28 -12.16 -7.21 -9.95
CA ASN A 28 -12.84 -6.23 -10.78
C ASN A 28 -12.88 -4.90 -10.03
N LEU A 29 -12.11 -3.93 -10.52
CA LEU A 29 -11.93 -2.61 -9.91
C LEU A 29 -12.89 -1.60 -10.55
N LYS A 30 -13.65 -0.89 -9.72
CA LYS A 30 -14.48 0.23 -10.18
C LYS A 30 -14.22 1.44 -9.28
N SER A 31 -13.55 2.45 -9.81
CA SER A 31 -13.47 3.76 -9.15
C SER A 31 -14.82 4.47 -9.31
N VAL A 32 -15.39 4.94 -8.20
CA VAL A 32 -16.72 5.58 -8.20
C VAL A 32 -16.61 7.08 -8.55
N VAL A 33 -15.41 7.64 -8.45
CA VAL A 33 -15.11 9.02 -8.85
C VAL A 33 -13.97 9.01 -9.84
N ALA A 34 -14.29 9.19 -11.12
CA ALA A 34 -13.32 9.46 -12.16
C ALA A 34 -12.82 10.90 -12.01
N SER A 35 -11.78 11.12 -11.21
CA SER A 35 -11.02 12.37 -11.27
C SER A 35 -9.75 12.16 -12.09
N THR A 36 -9.36 13.19 -12.85
CA THR A 36 -8.10 13.20 -13.58
C THR A 36 -6.93 12.90 -12.62
N GLY A 37 -6.08 11.94 -13.00
CA GLY A 37 -4.88 11.59 -12.23
C GLY A 37 -5.06 10.52 -11.14
N GLN A 38 -6.17 9.78 -11.12
CA GLN A 38 -6.29 8.55 -10.33
C GLN A 38 -6.00 7.31 -11.17
N THR A 39 -5.31 6.33 -10.59
CA THR A 39 -5.14 5.00 -11.20
C THR A 39 -5.38 3.91 -10.16
N THR A 40 -5.90 2.78 -10.62
CA THR A 40 -6.10 1.60 -9.77
C THR A 40 -5.53 0.40 -10.49
N ASP A 41 -4.73 -0.38 -9.76
CA ASP A 41 -4.06 -1.57 -10.27
C ASP A 41 -4.24 -2.73 -9.29
N TYR A 42 -4.27 -3.95 -9.81
CA TYR A 42 -4.31 -5.16 -9.00
C TYR A 42 -3.12 -6.05 -9.34
N SER A 43 -2.29 -6.31 -8.32
CA SER A 43 -1.18 -7.25 -8.42
C SER A 43 -1.65 -8.62 -7.94
N ASP A 44 -1.83 -9.57 -8.87
CA ASP A 44 -2.19 -10.94 -8.52
C ASP A 44 -1.07 -11.66 -7.75
N ARG A 45 0.19 -11.29 -8.00
CA ARG A 45 1.35 -11.84 -7.29
C ARG A 45 1.35 -11.47 -5.81
N GLU A 46 1.00 -10.22 -5.49
CA GLU A 46 0.99 -9.71 -4.12
C GLU A 46 -0.40 -9.81 -3.47
N LYS A 47 -1.44 -10.06 -4.27
CA LYS A 47 -2.86 -10.02 -3.89
C LYS A 47 -3.25 -8.65 -3.28
N VAL A 48 -2.68 -7.58 -3.84
CA VAL A 48 -2.87 -6.20 -3.37
C VAL A 48 -3.53 -5.35 -4.47
N VAL A 49 -4.51 -4.56 -4.06
CA VAL A 49 -5.09 -3.48 -4.87
C VAL A 49 -4.39 -2.18 -4.51
N THR A 50 -3.76 -1.53 -5.49
CA THR A 50 -3.10 -0.24 -5.32
C THR A 50 -3.97 0.85 -5.92
N TRP A 51 -4.30 1.86 -5.12
CA TRP A 51 -5.00 3.05 -5.57
C TRP A 51 -4.09 4.26 -5.44
N SER A 52 -3.73 4.85 -6.59
CA SER A 52 -2.79 5.95 -6.67
C SER A 52 -3.48 7.24 -7.08
N PHE A 53 -3.01 8.35 -6.52
CA PHE A 53 -3.45 9.70 -6.84
C PHE A 53 -2.23 10.55 -7.20
N ALA A 54 -2.26 11.23 -8.34
CA ALA A 54 -1.22 12.20 -8.69
C ALA A 54 -1.25 13.42 -7.75
N LYS A 55 -2.44 13.89 -7.43
CA LYS A 55 -2.71 14.96 -6.46
C LYS A 55 -4.06 14.69 -5.79
N LEU A 56 -4.15 14.92 -4.49
CA LEU A 56 -5.38 14.79 -3.72
C LEU A 56 -5.59 16.13 -2.98
N PRO A 57 -6.59 16.94 -3.40
CA PRO A 57 -6.90 18.18 -2.71
C PRO A 57 -7.37 17.88 -1.29
N GLY A 58 -7.12 18.80 -0.35
CA GLY A 58 -7.77 18.70 0.96
C GLY A 58 -9.30 18.83 0.82
N ASP A 59 -10.02 18.36 1.84
CA ASP A 59 -11.49 18.45 1.92
C ASP A 59 -12.24 17.77 0.76
N THR A 60 -11.63 16.72 0.18
CA THR A 60 -12.29 15.87 -0.82
C THR A 60 -12.55 14.47 -0.29
N GLU A 61 -13.62 13.87 -0.79
CA GLU A 61 -13.95 12.48 -0.52
C GLU A 61 -13.79 11.65 -1.79
N HIS A 62 -13.09 10.53 -1.68
CA HIS A 62 -12.91 9.58 -2.77
C HIS A 62 -13.32 8.19 -2.30
N ARG A 63 -13.95 7.41 -3.19
CA ARG A 63 -14.41 6.05 -2.89
C ARG A 63 -13.95 5.07 -3.97
N LEU A 64 -13.41 3.94 -3.54
CA LEU A 64 -13.04 2.81 -4.40
C LEU A 64 -13.91 1.60 -4.03
N LEU A 65 -14.56 1.01 -5.04
CA LEU A 65 -15.29 -0.26 -4.90
C LEU A 65 -14.46 -1.37 -5.54
N VAL A 66 -14.09 -2.37 -4.74
CA VAL A 66 -13.37 -3.55 -5.19
C VAL A 66 -14.30 -4.76 -5.13
N ARG A 67 -14.50 -5.43 -6.27
CA ARG A 67 -15.20 -6.72 -6.32
C ARG A 67 -14.18 -7.82 -6.52
N LEU A 68 -14.06 -8.71 -5.53
CA LEU A 68 -13.13 -9.84 -5.57
C LEU A 68 -13.90 -11.11 -5.92
N SER A 69 -13.50 -11.76 -7.01
CA SER A 69 -13.98 -13.08 -7.40
C SER A 69 -12.90 -14.11 -7.05
N LEU A 70 -13.25 -15.09 -6.23
CA LEU A 70 -12.35 -16.16 -5.80
C LEU A 70 -12.73 -17.46 -6.52
N SER A 71 -11.74 -18.18 -7.05
CA SER A 71 -11.93 -19.45 -7.77
C SER A 71 -12.44 -20.58 -6.88
N ASN A 72 -12.12 -20.57 -5.59
CA ASN A 72 -12.55 -21.58 -4.65
C ASN A 72 -13.78 -21.10 -3.88
N ASN A 73 -14.85 -21.90 -3.91
CA ASN A 73 -16.04 -21.67 -3.10
C ASN A 73 -15.60 -21.82 -1.63
N ALA A 74 -15.40 -20.68 -0.97
CA ALA A 74 -14.85 -20.62 0.38
C ALA A 74 -15.58 -21.65 1.26
N GLN A 75 -14.84 -22.67 1.71
CA GLN A 75 -15.31 -23.57 2.75
C GLN A 75 -15.88 -22.71 3.88
N THR A 76 -17.05 -23.08 4.42
CA THR A 76 -17.87 -22.25 5.32
C THR A 76 -17.14 -21.74 6.57
N ASN A 77 -15.97 -22.32 6.88
CA ASN A 77 -15.11 -21.98 8.01
C ASN A 77 -13.84 -21.19 7.67
N VAL A 78 -13.59 -20.80 6.41
CA VAL A 78 -12.44 -19.94 6.07
C VAL A 78 -12.82 -18.48 6.33
N ARG A 79 -12.29 -17.92 7.42
CA ARG A 79 -12.40 -16.48 7.70
C ARG A 79 -11.68 -15.72 6.60
N ARG A 80 -12.42 -14.95 5.80
CA ARG A 80 -11.84 -14.06 4.80
C ARG A 80 -11.22 -12.88 5.53
N GLU A 81 -9.92 -12.92 5.73
CA GLU A 81 -9.20 -11.79 6.34
C GLU A 81 -8.71 -10.86 5.23
N CYS A 82 -9.33 -9.68 5.15
CA CYS A 82 -8.73 -8.58 4.40
C CYS A 82 -7.58 -8.04 5.26
N GLY A 83 -6.38 -7.98 4.68
CA GLY A 83 -5.26 -7.33 5.32
C GLY A 83 -5.57 -5.84 5.61
N PRO A 84 -4.81 -5.20 6.50
CA PRO A 84 -5.01 -3.80 6.79
C PRO A 84 -4.78 -2.93 5.54
N VAL A 85 -5.49 -1.81 5.47
CA VAL A 85 -5.31 -0.81 4.41
C VAL A 85 -4.16 0.11 4.79
N ASN A 86 -3.16 0.23 3.92
CA ASN A 86 -1.99 1.07 4.14
C ASN A 86 -2.05 2.31 3.23
N LEU A 87 -1.75 3.48 3.80
CA LEU A 87 -1.74 4.76 3.09
C LEU A 87 -0.33 5.36 3.13
N THR A 88 0.17 5.72 1.95
CA THR A 88 1.43 6.44 1.79
C THR A 88 1.16 7.74 1.06
N PHE A 89 1.45 8.88 1.70
CA PHE A 89 1.20 10.19 1.12
C PHE A 89 2.18 11.24 1.66
N THR A 90 2.19 12.41 1.02
CA THR A 90 2.97 13.56 1.45
C THR A 90 2.11 14.83 1.39
N ILE A 91 2.11 15.60 2.48
CA ILE A 91 1.41 16.88 2.57
C ILE A 91 2.48 17.99 2.63
N PRO A 92 2.60 18.82 1.57
CA PRO A 92 3.50 19.97 1.57
C PRO A 92 2.99 21.06 2.50
N MET A 93 3.91 21.82 3.10
CA MET A 93 3.62 23.00 3.93
C MET A 93 2.71 22.75 5.14
N TYR A 94 2.62 21.50 5.59
CA TYR A 94 1.81 21.09 6.74
C TYR A 94 2.64 20.35 7.79
N SER A 95 2.32 20.59 9.06
CA SER A 95 2.96 19.99 10.25
C SER A 95 1.89 19.32 11.10
N THR A 96 1.89 17.97 11.16
CA THR A 96 0.92 17.19 11.96
C THR A 96 1.07 17.40 13.46
N SER A 97 2.29 17.66 13.94
CA SER A 97 2.57 17.94 15.35
C SER A 97 2.22 19.38 15.76
N LYS A 98 1.77 20.21 14.80
CA LYS A 98 1.55 21.65 14.98
C LYS A 98 2.80 22.43 15.42
N LEU A 99 3.98 21.83 15.32
CA LEU A 99 5.25 22.52 15.56
C LEU A 99 5.50 23.53 14.43
N GLY A 100 5.84 24.76 14.81
CA GLY A 100 6.18 25.84 13.91
C GLY A 100 7.39 26.63 14.41
N VAL A 101 8.30 26.96 13.50
CA VAL A 101 9.44 27.86 13.76
C VAL A 101 8.90 29.26 14.06
N ARG A 102 9.11 29.72 15.29
CA ARG A 102 8.70 31.06 15.74
C ARG A 102 9.71 32.15 15.36
N SER A 103 11.00 31.84 15.48
CA SER A 103 12.07 32.77 15.14
C SER A 103 13.29 32.00 14.64
N LEU A 104 13.97 32.57 13.64
CA LEU A 104 15.24 32.09 13.13
C LEU A 104 16.27 33.22 13.30
N HIS A 105 17.16 33.09 14.27
CA HIS A 105 18.23 34.06 14.48
C HIS A 105 19.47 33.62 13.70
N VAL A 106 20.02 34.53 12.90
CA VAL A 106 21.29 34.31 12.19
C VAL A 106 22.29 35.30 12.77
N SER A 107 23.19 34.82 13.62
CA SER A 107 24.28 35.62 14.17
C SER A 107 25.27 35.96 13.05
N ARG A 108 25.61 37.24 12.91
CA ARG A 108 26.69 37.65 12.02
C ARG A 108 28.01 37.55 12.78
N PRO A 109 29.08 36.99 12.19
CA PRO A 109 30.42 37.17 12.74
C PRO A 109 30.73 38.67 12.79
N SER A 110 31.21 39.15 13.93
CA SER A 110 31.68 40.52 14.08
C SER A 110 32.88 40.77 13.17
N ALA A 111 32.96 42.01 12.66
CA ALA A 111 34.01 42.56 11.81
C ALA A 111 35.36 41.81 11.89
N GLY A 112 35.65 41.03 10.87
CA GLY A 112 36.89 40.26 10.76
C GLY A 112 36.93 39.40 9.50
N LEU A 113 35.77 38.95 9.03
CA LEU A 113 35.65 38.21 7.77
C LEU A 113 34.28 38.47 7.11
N GLY A 114 34.16 39.57 6.36
CA GLY A 114 32.96 39.89 5.57
C GLY A 114 32.36 41.25 5.90
N LYS A 115 32.11 42.05 4.85
CA LYS A 115 31.77 43.48 4.89
C LYS A 115 30.71 43.87 5.94
N PRO A 116 30.86 45.03 6.62
CA PRO A 116 29.86 45.58 7.54
C PRO A 116 28.49 45.85 6.88
N ASP A 117 28.45 46.05 5.55
CA ASP A 117 27.24 46.32 4.76
C ASP A 117 26.65 45.10 4.03
N ALA A 118 27.03 43.87 4.41
CA ALA A 118 26.49 42.69 3.73
C ALA A 118 24.98 42.53 4.00
N PRO A 119 24.15 42.34 2.96
CA PRO A 119 22.70 42.15 3.13
C PRO A 119 22.41 40.91 3.97
N ALA A 120 21.30 40.95 4.71
CA ALA A 120 20.87 39.80 5.50
C ALA A 120 20.62 38.57 4.61
N PRO A 121 21.00 37.36 5.04
CA PRO A 121 20.79 36.16 4.24
C PRO A 121 19.30 35.82 4.14
N TYR A 122 18.90 35.27 3.00
CA TYR A 122 17.55 34.74 2.79
C TYR A 122 17.26 33.59 3.76
N ARG A 123 16.00 33.49 4.19
CA ARG A 123 15.53 32.50 5.15
C ARG A 123 14.31 31.77 4.57
N TRP A 124 14.42 30.47 4.41
CA TRP A 124 13.36 29.63 3.86
C TRP A 124 13.04 28.49 4.83
N ILE A 125 11.76 28.30 5.10
CA ILE A 125 11.26 27.20 5.93
C ILE A 125 10.21 26.47 5.11
N ARG A 126 10.33 25.15 5.05
CA ARG A 126 9.35 24.28 4.40
C ARG A 126 8.99 23.15 5.36
N TYR A 127 7.70 22.99 5.62
CA TYR A 127 7.18 21.80 6.30
C TYR A 127 6.82 20.74 5.26
N LEU A 128 7.08 19.48 5.61
CA LEU A 128 6.72 18.34 4.79
C LEU A 128 6.28 17.21 5.71
N THR A 129 5.00 16.87 5.67
CA THR A 129 4.49 15.70 6.39
C THR A 129 4.51 14.52 5.43
N LYS A 130 5.16 13.42 5.82
CA LYS A 130 5.16 12.16 5.07
C LYS A 130 4.53 11.07 5.91
N ALA A 131 3.58 10.34 5.35
CA ALA A 131 3.04 9.13 5.94
C ALA A 131 3.66 7.90 5.26
N THR A 132 4.34 7.05 6.03
CA THR A 132 4.94 5.78 5.56
C THR A 132 4.40 4.55 6.28
N SER A 133 3.63 4.75 7.36
CA SER A 133 3.03 3.68 8.16
C SER A 133 1.68 4.16 8.69
N TYR A 134 0.81 4.61 7.78
CA TYR A 134 -0.55 5.03 8.12
C TYR A 134 -1.49 3.88 7.75
N VAL A 135 -1.96 3.17 8.78
CA VAL A 135 -2.63 1.88 8.60
C VAL A 135 -4.02 1.91 9.22
N PHE A 136 -5.01 1.42 8.48
CA PHE A 136 -6.38 1.21 8.92
C PHE A 136 -6.71 -0.29 8.96
N ARG A 137 -7.36 -0.76 10.03
CA ARG A 137 -7.83 -2.14 10.17
C ARG A 137 -9.34 -2.20 9.96
N LEU A 138 -9.78 -3.14 9.13
CA LEU A 138 -11.19 -3.39 8.80
C LEU A 138 -11.81 -4.38 9.81
#